data_AF-A0A2A6BC67-F1
#
_entry.id   AF-A0A2A6BC67-F1
#
_cell.length_a   1.000
_cell.length_b   1.000
_cell.length_c   1.000
_cell.angle_alpha   90.00
_cell.angle_beta   90.00
_cell.angle_gamma   90.00
#
_symmetry.space_group_name_H-M   'P 1'
#
loop_
_entity.id
_entity.type
_entity.pdbx_description
1 polymer ?
#
loop_
_entity_poly.entity_id
_entity_poly.type
_entity_poly.pdbx_seq_one_letter_code
_entity_poly.pdbx_strand_id
1 'polypeptide(L)' 'MLKSTRRSPSCGDRATDHISMLPDDCLTGIFSHLNHIDVDEMSVVSKRMLAATLEAERKRWRARECQKVLVHIR' A
#
# COMPACT_ATOMS: atom_id res chain seq x y z
N MET A 1 18.35 47.48 21.06
CA MET A 1 18.67 46.04 20.97
C MET A 1 17.62 45.37 20.08
N LEU A 2 17.95 45.09 18.81
CA LEU A 2 17.02 44.47 17.86
C LEU A 2 17.21 42.95 17.92
N LYS A 3 16.21 42.26 18.47
CA LYS A 3 16.18 40.81 18.60
C LYS A 3 15.88 40.23 17.22
N SER A 4 16.94 39.85 16.50
CA SER A 4 16.87 39.18 15.20
C SER A 4 16.41 37.74 15.41
N THR A 5 15.09 37.54 15.37
CA THR A 5 14.50 36.21 15.24
C THR A 5 14.83 35.70 13.84
N ARG A 6 15.90 34.90 13.71
CA ARG A 6 16.06 34.04 12.54
C ARG A 6 14.85 33.12 12.52
N ARG A 7 13.84 33.47 11.70
CA ARG A 7 12.86 32.49 11.26
C ARG A 7 13.63 31.50 10.41
N SER A 8 13.95 30.34 10.99
CA SER A 8 14.32 29.17 10.20
C SER A 8 13.23 28.98 9.15
N PRO A 9 13.58 28.75 7.87
CA PRO A 9 12.57 28.36 6.89
C PRO A 9 11.94 27.07 7.42
N SER A 10 10.63 27.07 7.66
CA SER A 10 9.89 25.82 7.83
C SER A 10 10.22 24.97 6.61
N CYS A 11 10.88 23.84 6.82
CA CYS A 11 10.94 22.77 5.84
C CYS A 11 9.51 22.25 5.67
N GLY A 12 8.73 22.95 4.84
CA GLY A 12 7.50 22.45 4.27
C GLY A 12 7.84 21.44 3.20
N ASP A 13 8.47 20.33 3.57
CA ASP A 13 8.37 19.12 2.77
C ASP A 13 6.91 18.69 2.87
N ARG A 14 6.11 19.06 1.86
CA ARG A 14 4.82 18.42 1.65
C ARG A 14 5.16 16.95 1.44
N ALA A 15 5.01 16.12 2.47
CA ALA A 15 5.19 14.69 2.40
C ALA A 15 4.35 14.21 1.21
N THR A 16 5.03 13.96 0.09
CA THR A 16 4.36 13.68 -1.16
C THR A 16 4.02 12.21 -1.11
N ASP A 17 2.74 11.89 -1.27
CA ASP A 17 2.28 10.52 -1.28
C ASP A 17 2.68 9.84 -2.59
N HIS A 18 3.92 9.39 -2.65
CA HIS A 18 4.50 8.70 -3.80
C HIS A 18 3.86 7.32 -4.02
N ILE A 19 3.35 6.68 -2.96
CA ILE A 19 2.67 5.38 -3.07
C ILE A 19 1.39 5.55 -3.86
N SER A 20 0.58 6.56 -3.54
CA SER A 20 -0.62 6.88 -4.33
C SER A 20 -0.31 7.41 -5.74
N MET A 21 0.93 7.64 -6.13
CA MET A 21 1.27 7.96 -7.53
C MET A 21 1.54 6.72 -8.38
N LEU A 22 1.71 5.55 -7.76
CA LEU A 22 1.97 4.30 -8.48
C LEU A 22 0.73 3.81 -9.25
N PRO A 23 0.91 3.09 -10.36
CA PRO A 23 -0.16 2.34 -11.01
C PRO A 23 -0.74 1.26 -10.09
N ASP A 24 -2.02 0.94 -10.27
CA ASP A 24 -2.73 -0.02 -9.41
C ASP A 24 -2.13 -1.44 -9.47
N ASP A 25 -1.54 -1.83 -10.61
CA ASP A 25 -0.82 -3.10 -10.75
C ASP A 25 0.45 -3.14 -9.89
N CYS A 26 1.18 -2.02 -9.81
CA CYS A 26 2.37 -1.90 -8.96
C CYS A 26 1.96 -1.94 -7.48
N LEU A 27 0.90 -1.23 -7.09
CA LEU A 27 0.36 -1.26 -5.73
C LEU A 27 -0.05 -2.67 -5.32
N THR A 28 -0.80 -3.35 -6.19
CA THR A 28 -1.23 -4.73 -5.98
C THR A 28 -0.02 -5.67 -5.85
N GLY A 29 1.01 -5.48 -6.67
CA GLY A 29 2.27 -6.22 -6.58
C GLY A 29 2.97 -6.02 -5.25
N ILE A 30 3.13 -4.78 -4.80
CA ILE A 30 3.73 -4.45 -3.50
C ILE A 30 2.94 -5.11 -2.36
N PHE A 31 1.61 -4.94 -2.36
CA PHE A 31 0.75 -5.51 -1.31
C PHE A 31 0.70 -7.03 -1.32
N SER A 32 1.01 -7.67 -2.45
CA SER A 32 1.15 -9.13 -2.52
C SER A 32 2.32 -9.68 -1.69
N HIS A 33 3.30 -8.85 -1.31
CA HIS A 33 4.44 -9.21 -0.46
C HIS A 33 4.25 -8.89 1.03
N LEU A 34 3.20 -8.14 1.38
CA LEU A 34 2.92 -7.74 2.76
C LEU A 34 2.22 -8.85 3.56
N ASN A 35 2.39 -8.89 4.88
CA ASN A 35 1.64 -9.84 5.69
C ASN A 35 0.17 -9.34 5.88
N HIS A 36 -0.69 -10.17 6.47
CA HIS A 36 -2.11 -9.81 6.63
C HIS A 36 -2.32 -8.59 7.55
N ILE A 37 -1.46 -8.40 8.56
CA ILE A 37 -1.52 -7.27 9.51
C ILE A 37 -1.19 -5.97 8.78
N ASP A 38 -0.11 -5.95 8.01
CA ASP A 38 0.32 -4.78 7.24
C ASP A 38 -0.74 -4.39 6.19
N VAL A 39 -1.40 -5.38 5.58
CA VAL A 39 -2.47 -5.16 4.59
C VAL A 39 -3.71 -4.54 5.26
N ASP A 40 -4.07 -4.98 6.46
CA ASP A 40 -5.17 -4.41 7.23
C ASP A 40 -4.87 -2.94 7.63
N GLU A 41 -3.65 -2.65 8.07
CA GLU A 41 -3.23 -1.28 8.39
C GLU A 41 -3.25 -0.38 7.14
N MET A 42 -2.79 -0.88 6.00
CA MET A 42 -2.83 -0.12 4.74
C MET A 42 -4.24 0.14 4.24
N SER A 43 -5.19 -0.75 4.54
CA SER A 43 -6.58 -0.65 4.08
C SER A 43 -7.31 0.59 4.62
N VAL A 44 -6.92 1.09 5.79
CA VAL A 44 -7.57 2.26 6.43
C VAL A 44 -6.92 3.60 6.04
N VAL A 45 -5.78 3.57 5.35
CA VAL A 45 -5.03 4.78 4.97
C VAL A 45 -5.79 5.60 3.93
N SER A 46 -6.38 4.95 2.93
CA SER A 46 -7.22 5.63 1.92
C SER A 46 -8.12 4.65 1.18
N LYS A 47 -9.17 5.18 0.54
CA LYS A 47 -10.06 4.40 -0.34
C LYS A 47 -9.29 3.68 -1.45
N ARG A 48 -8.21 4.29 -1.95
CA ARG A 48 -7.39 3.70 -3.01
C ARG A 48 -6.54 2.56 -2.48
N MET A 49 -5.96 2.71 -1.29
CA MET A 49 -5.20 1.63 -0.65
C MET A 49 -6.11 0.45 -0.33
N LEU A 50 -7.32 0.69 0.17
CA LEU A 50 -8.35 -0.35 0.37
C LEU A 50 -8.65 -1.14 -0.92
N ALA A 51 -8.85 -0.44 -2.04
CA ALA A 51 -9.12 -1.11 -3.31
C ALA A 51 -7.94 -2.00 -3.76
N ALA A 52 -6.72 -1.50 -3.62
CA ALA A 52 -5.51 -2.24 -3.97
C ALA A 52 -5.24 -3.43 -3.03
N THR A 53 -5.49 -3.30 -1.72
CA THR A 53 -5.33 -4.41 -0.77
C THR A 53 -6.35 -5.52 -1.03
N LEU A 54 -7.60 -5.17 -1.35
CA LEU A 54 -8.63 -6.15 -1.72
C LEU A 54 -8.29 -6.91 -3.00
N GLU A 55 -7.73 -6.25 -4.02
CA GLU A 55 -7.32 -6.94 -5.25
C GLU A 55 -6.11 -7.85 -5.03
N ALA A 56 -5.17 -7.44 -4.16
CA ALA A 56 -4.05 -8.29 -3.75
C ALA A 56 -4.54 -9.56 -3.02
N GLU A 57 -5.45 -9.43 -2.07
CA GLU A 57 -6.06 -10.58 -1.36
C GLU A 57 -6.86 -11.47 -2.31
N ARG A 58 -7.61 -10.89 -3.24
CA ARG A 58 -8.34 -11.66 -4.26
C ARG A 58 -7.39 -12.49 -5.12
N LYS A 59 -6.27 -11.93 -5.57
CA LYS A 59 -5.24 -12.67 -6.33
C LYS A 59 -4.63 -13.80 -5.50
N ARG A 60 -4.34 -13.56 -4.22
CA ARG A 60 -3.87 -14.62 -3.29
C ARG A 60 -4.88 -15.74 -3.13
N TRP A 61 -6.15 -15.41 -2.96
CA TRP A 61 -7.20 -16.41 -2.82
C TRP A 61 -7.36 -17.25 -4.08
N ARG A 62 -7.40 -16.63 -5.27
CA ARG A 62 -7.41 -17.37 -6.55
C ARG A 62 -6.19 -18.28 -6.71
N ALA A 63 -4.99 -17.81 -6.35
CA ALA A 63 -3.78 -18.64 -6.42
C ALA A 63 -3.88 -19.89 -5.53
N ARG A 64 -4.43 -19.75 -4.31
CA ARG A 64 -4.67 -20.87 -3.40
C ARG A 64 -5.76 -21.83 -3.92
N GLU A 65 -6.81 -21.33 -4.54
CA GLU A 65 -7.85 -22.17 -5.15
C GLU A 65 -7.33 -22.95 -6.36
N CYS A 66 -6.60 -22.29 -7.28
CA CYS A 66 -5.95 -22.94 -8.40
C CYS A 66 -4.99 -24.04 -7.93
N GLN A 67 -4.26 -23.81 -6.83
CA GLN A 67 -3.40 -24.83 -6.23
C GLN A 67 -4.20 -26.05 -5.76
N LYS A 68 -5.33 -25.86 -5.05
CA LYS A 68 -6.18 -26.96 -4.58
C LYS A 68 -6.76 -27.80 -5.72
N VAL A 69 -7.22 -27.15 -6.79
CA VAL A 69 -7.74 -27.83 -7.99
C VAL A 69 -6.65 -28.68 -8.65
N LEU A 70 -5.41 -28.16 -8.73
CA LEU A 70 -4.28 -28.91 -9.29
C LEU A 70 -3.85 -30.12 -8.45
N VAL A 71 -4.00 -30.08 -7.12
CA VAL A 71 -3.66 -31.25 -6.27
C VAL A 71 -4.71 -32.36 -6.39
N HIS A 72 -5.97 -32.02 -6.68
CA HIS A 72 -7.07 -33.00 -6.77
C HIS A 72 -7.21 -33.67 -8.16
N ILE A 73 -6.54 -33.15 -9.19
CA ILE A 73 -6.52 -33.71 -10.56
C ILE A 73 -5.31 -34.65 -10.76
N ARG A 74 -4.51 -34.88 -9.71
CA ARG A 74 -3.31 -35.74 -9.75
C ARG A 74 -3.59 -37.11 -9.17
#